data_AF-A0AAW1MXP5-F1
#
_entry.id   AF-A0AAW1MXP5-F1
#
_cell.length_a   1.000
_cell.length_b   1.000
_cell.length_c   1.000
_cell.angle_alpha   90.00
_cell.angle_beta   90.00
_cell.angle_gamma   90.00
#
_symmetry.space_group_name_H-M   'P 1'
#
loop_
_entity.id
_entity.type
_entity.pdbx_description
1 polymer ?
#
loop_
_entity_poly.entity_id
_entity_poly.type
_entity_poly.pdbx_seq_one_letter_code
_entity_poly.pdbx_strand_id
1 'polypeptide(L)'
;MSQNNLSKPTRLNRPDDHLPLDFPKLNPVTAVADFEQSKIEEKQIRYNPSTWEVSRDYSRIHLLEAKHLQYKKMLLLDKFRETAVQKRKDFDKQWAQVEKDEENFKLNFRRYNRFIRENNEKRDRAEKKIADEIELQNKRTLDISLMKEHYLYISNVKNMMEKRLKEHKMYEDYLQVVVKSSQSYKNLNELLYRYESLIETKDVLSEKQHLSLIALELARANMMKLIEDKSLVLVGLQNQLASLQERYDLAYAKSLQWESNVSKIQDICTHESTRAYLVKNSIDDTYVAMCRRKCIEPSLPAADFEGKLVFINKTLGDLENVIAKMKNSKREKKPPGQ
;
A
#
# COMPACT_ATOMS: atom_id res chain seq x y z
N MET A 1 61.45 69.19 -68.67
CA MET A 1 61.36 68.17 -69.75
C MET A 1 60.37 68.71 -70.77
N SER A 2 60.90 69.29 -71.85
CA SER A 2 60.83 68.75 -73.22
C SER A 2 59.56 69.22 -73.92
N GLN A 3 59.53 69.79 -75.12
CA GLN A 3 60.50 70.13 -76.16
C GLN A 3 59.71 71.12 -77.05
N ASN A 4 60.19 72.36 -77.24
CA ASN A 4 60.63 72.88 -78.53
C ASN A 4 60.33 71.99 -79.75
N ASN A 5 59.67 72.54 -80.77
CA ASN A 5 60.08 72.36 -82.16
C ASN A 5 59.71 73.59 -83.00
N LEU A 6 60.71 74.45 -83.18
CA LEU A 6 60.85 75.31 -84.35
C LEU A 6 61.39 74.47 -85.52
N SER A 7 60.85 74.68 -86.73
CA SER A 7 61.55 74.45 -88.00
C SER A 7 60.99 75.44 -89.04
N LYS A 8 61.56 76.64 -89.14
CA LYS A 8 62.63 77.11 -90.06
C LYS A 8 62.24 77.21 -91.56
N PRO A 9 62.74 78.25 -92.26
CA PRO A 9 62.16 78.79 -93.49
C PRO A 9 62.90 78.33 -94.76
N THR A 10 62.23 78.31 -95.91
CA THR A 10 62.89 78.07 -97.20
C THR A 10 62.44 79.08 -98.27
N ARG A 11 63.38 79.99 -98.53
CA ARG A 11 63.70 80.83 -99.70
C ARG A 11 62.65 81.11 -100.79
N LEU A 12 62.49 82.42 -100.99
CA LEU A 12 62.24 83.15 -102.24
C LEU A 12 62.87 82.50 -103.49
N ASN A 13 62.07 82.46 -104.57
CA ASN A 13 62.48 82.90 -105.91
C ASN A 13 61.23 83.17 -106.77
N ARG A 14 61.09 84.40 -107.29
CA ARG A 14 60.26 84.71 -108.46
C ARG A 14 60.98 84.18 -109.71
N PRO A 15 60.25 83.78 -110.75
CA PRO A 15 60.18 84.65 -111.92
C PRO A 15 58.77 84.78 -112.51
N ASP A 16 58.59 85.90 -113.19
CA ASP A 16 57.44 86.31 -113.97
C ASP A 16 57.08 85.29 -115.06
N ASP A 17 55.79 85.14 -115.38
CA ASP A 17 55.32 84.92 -116.75
C ASP A 17 53.78 85.00 -116.79
N HIS A 18 53.27 85.87 -117.68
CA HIS A 18 51.86 86.08 -117.94
C HIS A 18 51.25 84.85 -118.64
N LEU A 19 50.28 84.19 -118.01
CA LEU A 19 49.49 83.11 -118.62
C LEU A 19 48.11 83.60 -119.09
N PRO A 20 47.64 83.14 -120.27
CA PRO A 20 46.36 83.56 -120.85
C PRO A 20 45.17 83.05 -120.04
N LEU A 21 44.12 83.88 -119.95
CA LEU A 21 42.86 83.57 -119.25
C LEU A 21 42.07 82.46 -119.97
N ASP A 22 42.26 81.21 -119.53
CA ASP A 22 41.35 80.12 -119.81
C ASP A 22 40.30 80.04 -118.69
N PHE A 23 39.02 80.23 -119.02
CA PHE A 23 37.92 80.08 -118.07
C PHE A 23 37.66 78.58 -117.80
N PRO A 24 37.74 78.11 -116.54
CA PRO A 24 37.49 76.72 -116.22
C PRO A 24 36.00 76.38 -116.40
N LYS A 25 35.69 75.37 -117.23
CA LYS A 25 34.34 74.80 -117.39
C LYS A 25 33.96 74.02 -116.13
N LEU A 26 33.53 74.72 -115.09
CA LEU A 26 33.09 74.15 -113.82
C LEU A 26 31.65 73.61 -113.93
N ASN A 27 31.36 72.57 -113.14
CA ASN A 27 30.02 71.98 -113.03
C ASN A 27 29.03 73.06 -112.56
N PRO A 28 27.86 73.24 -113.21
CA PRO A 28 26.93 74.33 -112.92
C PRO A 28 26.50 74.39 -111.44
N VAL A 29 26.47 73.26 -110.73
CA VAL A 29 26.07 73.23 -109.31
C VAL A 29 27.14 73.84 -108.39
N THR A 30 28.42 73.58 -108.64
CA THR A 30 29.53 74.18 -107.87
C THR A 30 29.73 75.65 -108.20
N ALA A 31 29.47 76.05 -109.45
CA ALA A 31 29.60 77.45 -109.87
C ALA A 31 28.57 78.38 -109.18
N VAL A 32 27.38 77.88 -108.86
CA VAL A 32 26.38 78.66 -108.10
C VAL A 32 26.81 78.86 -106.65
N ALA A 33 27.38 77.83 -106.01
CA ALA A 33 27.89 77.94 -104.64
C ALA A 33 29.06 78.94 -104.56
N ASP A 34 30.00 78.87 -105.50
CA ASP A 34 31.14 79.81 -105.57
C ASP A 34 30.66 81.25 -105.87
N PHE A 35 29.62 81.41 -106.69
CA PHE A 35 29.01 82.71 -106.95
C PHE A 35 28.32 83.28 -105.70
N GLU A 36 27.58 82.46 -104.95
CA GLU A 36 26.97 82.87 -103.69
C GLU A 36 28.03 83.26 -102.65
N GLN A 37 29.12 82.51 -102.57
CA GLN A 37 30.25 82.82 -101.70
C GLN A 37 30.95 84.12 -102.10
N SER A 38 31.18 84.34 -103.40
CA SER A 38 31.75 85.59 -103.92
C SER A 38 30.81 86.78 -103.69
N LYS A 39 29.48 86.61 -103.78
CA LYS A 39 28.49 87.64 -103.43
C LYS A 39 28.47 87.98 -101.94
N ILE A 40 28.70 86.98 -101.08
CA ILE A 40 28.83 87.17 -99.63
C ILE A 40 30.15 87.90 -99.32
N GLU A 41 31.22 87.56 -100.03
CA GLU A 41 32.54 88.19 -99.90
C GLU A 41 32.53 89.65 -100.40
N GLU A 42 31.89 89.96 -101.54
CA GLU A 42 31.68 91.34 -102.02
C GLU A 42 30.97 92.21 -100.97
N LYS A 43 29.94 91.67 -100.31
CA LYS A 43 29.20 92.38 -99.23
C LYS A 43 30.03 92.57 -97.95
N GLN A 44 31.12 91.83 -97.78
CA GLN A 44 32.00 91.88 -96.60
C GLN A 44 33.25 92.75 -96.81
N ILE A 45 33.48 93.30 -98.00
CA ILE A 45 34.57 94.27 -98.24
C ILE A 45 34.20 95.61 -97.59
N ARG A 46 34.51 95.72 -96.30
CA ARG A 46 34.60 97.01 -95.62
C ARG A 46 35.82 97.72 -96.16
N TYR A 47 35.61 98.87 -96.79
CA TYR A 47 36.63 99.83 -97.12
C TYR A 47 37.47 100.15 -95.86
N ASN A 48 38.70 99.64 -95.82
CA ASN A 48 39.68 99.93 -94.78
C ASN A 48 40.76 100.81 -95.42
N PRO A 49 40.79 102.13 -95.17
CA PRO A 49 41.78 103.02 -95.76
C PRO A 49 43.21 102.56 -95.44
N SER A 50 44.03 102.44 -96.48
CA SER A 50 45.45 102.05 -96.39
C SER A 50 46.25 103.04 -95.53
N THR A 51 47.16 102.49 -94.73
CA THR A 51 47.86 103.07 -93.58
C THR A 51 48.95 104.12 -93.89
N TRP A 52 48.90 104.81 -95.03
CA TRP A 52 49.91 105.84 -95.39
C TRP A 52 49.35 107.26 -95.56
N GLU A 53 48.05 107.48 -95.32
CA GLU A 53 47.42 108.81 -95.42
C GLU A 53 46.72 109.27 -94.13
N VAL A 54 47.16 108.80 -92.96
CA VAL A 54 46.60 109.25 -91.67
C VAL A 54 47.70 109.76 -90.76
N SER A 55 47.50 110.98 -90.26
CA SER A 55 48.35 111.66 -89.29
C SER A 55 48.72 110.78 -88.09
N ARG A 56 49.87 111.10 -87.49
CA ARG A 56 50.66 110.38 -86.46
C ARG A 56 49.93 109.96 -85.15
N ASP A 57 48.60 109.97 -85.13
CA ASP A 57 47.73 109.61 -83.99
C ASP A 57 47.35 108.10 -83.94
N TYR A 58 47.76 107.29 -84.93
CA TYR A 58 47.33 105.88 -85.05
C TYR A 58 47.84 104.94 -83.95
N SER A 59 49.04 105.19 -83.39
CA SER A 59 49.54 104.46 -82.20
C SER A 59 48.69 104.70 -80.95
N ARG A 60 48.08 105.89 -80.86
CA ARG A 60 47.18 106.24 -79.75
C ARG A 60 45.86 105.49 -79.86
N ILE A 61 45.35 105.27 -81.07
CA ILE A 61 44.10 104.54 -81.35
C ILE A 61 44.26 103.04 -81.04
N HIS A 62 45.32 102.38 -81.49
CA HIS A 62 45.56 100.97 -81.14
C HIS A 62 45.87 100.75 -79.64
N LEU A 63 46.58 101.69 -79.01
CA LEU A 63 46.74 101.68 -77.55
C LEU A 63 45.37 101.84 -76.86
N LEU A 64 44.48 102.67 -77.41
CA LEU A 64 43.09 102.82 -76.95
C LEU A 64 42.32 101.50 -77.11
N GLU A 65 42.40 100.84 -78.27
CA GLU A 65 41.74 99.56 -78.54
C GLU A 65 42.25 98.44 -77.62
N ALA A 66 43.57 98.35 -77.42
CA ALA A 66 44.17 97.40 -76.48
C ALA A 66 43.73 97.67 -75.04
N LYS A 67 43.65 98.95 -74.63
CA LYS A 67 43.07 99.35 -73.33
C LYS A 67 41.59 99.01 -73.24
N HIS A 68 40.80 99.21 -74.29
CA HIS A 68 39.38 98.82 -74.35
C HIS A 68 39.20 97.30 -74.26
N LEU A 69 40.08 96.52 -74.90
CA LEU A 69 40.05 95.05 -74.87
C LEU A 69 40.49 94.51 -73.50
N GLN A 70 41.53 95.09 -72.90
CA GLN A 70 41.94 94.82 -71.52
C GLN A 70 40.81 95.16 -70.55
N TYR A 71 40.17 96.31 -70.71
CA TYR A 71 39.01 96.71 -69.91
C TYR A 71 37.85 95.71 -70.07
N LYS A 72 37.53 95.28 -71.30
CA LYS A 72 36.50 94.27 -71.58
C LYS A 72 36.82 92.90 -70.95
N LYS A 73 38.09 92.47 -70.98
CA LYS A 73 38.56 91.25 -70.32
C LYS A 73 38.51 91.36 -68.80
N MET A 74 38.90 92.51 -68.24
CA MET A 74 38.80 92.79 -66.81
C MET A 74 37.35 92.69 -66.35
N LEU A 75 36.43 93.31 -67.09
CA LEU A 75 34.99 93.30 -66.81
C LEU A 75 34.39 91.89 -66.92
N LEU A 76 34.89 91.04 -67.83
CA LEU A 76 34.53 89.62 -67.89
C LEU A 76 35.09 88.83 -66.70
N LEU A 77 36.35 89.03 -66.33
CA LEU A 77 36.97 88.37 -65.17
C LEU A 77 36.27 88.75 -63.87
N ASP A 78 35.84 90.01 -63.73
CA ASP A 78 35.08 90.47 -62.58
C ASP A 78 33.70 89.79 -62.53
N LYS A 79 32.99 89.66 -63.66
CA LYS A 79 31.77 88.84 -63.75
C LYS A 79 32.00 87.36 -63.41
N PHE A 80 33.13 86.78 -63.85
CA PHE A 80 33.49 85.40 -63.50
C PHE A 80 33.81 85.25 -62.01
N ARG A 81 34.47 86.23 -61.40
CA ARG A 81 34.73 86.26 -59.95
C ARG A 81 33.44 86.42 -59.16
N GLU A 82 32.55 87.32 -59.57
CA GLU A 82 31.23 87.50 -58.95
C GLU A 82 30.41 86.21 -59.00
N THR A 83 30.35 85.55 -60.16
CA THR A 83 29.64 84.26 -60.31
C THR A 83 30.32 83.12 -59.54
N ALA A 84 31.66 83.08 -59.47
CA ALA A 84 32.38 82.09 -58.67
C ALA A 84 32.16 82.29 -57.16
N VAL A 85 32.16 83.54 -56.69
CA VAL A 85 31.82 83.90 -55.30
C VAL A 85 30.36 83.53 -55.00
N GLN A 86 29.44 83.79 -55.93
CA GLN A 86 28.03 83.43 -55.75
C GLN A 86 27.86 81.91 -55.68
N LYS A 87 28.49 81.15 -56.57
CA LYS A 87 28.49 79.68 -56.52
C LYS A 87 29.11 79.15 -55.23
N ARG A 88 30.19 79.76 -54.74
CA ARG A 88 30.80 79.40 -53.44
C ARG A 88 29.79 79.59 -52.30
N LYS A 89 29.12 80.75 -52.25
CA LYS A 89 28.06 81.02 -51.26
C LYS A 89 26.90 80.01 -51.35
N ASP A 90 26.51 79.63 -52.56
CA ASP A 90 25.44 78.65 -52.76
C ASP A 90 25.87 77.23 -52.35
N PHE A 91 27.12 76.85 -52.63
CA PHE A 91 27.69 75.59 -52.12
C PHE A 91 27.81 75.59 -50.60
N ASP A 92 28.27 76.68 -49.98
CA ASP A 92 28.39 76.77 -48.52
C ASP A 92 27.00 76.66 -47.86
N LYS A 93 25.95 77.23 -48.46
CA LYS A 93 24.56 77.04 -48.02
C LYS A 93 24.09 75.60 -48.16
N GLN A 94 24.40 74.94 -49.28
CA GLN A 94 24.06 73.53 -49.50
C GLN A 94 24.78 72.62 -48.49
N TRP A 95 26.06 72.87 -48.23
CA TRP A 95 26.82 72.15 -47.21
C TRP A 95 26.24 72.31 -45.81
N ALA A 96 25.93 73.54 -45.40
CA ALA A 96 25.28 73.80 -44.12
C ALA A 96 23.90 73.13 -44.00
N GLN A 97 23.14 73.06 -45.09
CA GLN A 97 21.85 72.37 -45.12
C GLN A 97 22.03 70.85 -44.97
N VAL A 98 23.00 70.26 -45.68
CA VAL A 98 23.31 68.82 -45.57
C VAL A 98 23.75 68.46 -44.15
N GLU A 99 24.60 69.28 -43.53
CA GLU A 99 25.07 69.05 -42.16
C GLU A 99 23.90 69.09 -41.16
N LYS A 100 23.00 70.06 -41.30
CA LYS A 100 21.78 70.15 -40.50
C LYS A 100 20.86 68.95 -40.70
N ASP A 101 20.71 68.49 -41.94
CA ASP A 101 19.90 67.32 -42.25
C ASP A 101 20.52 66.04 -41.68
N GLU A 102 21.85 65.90 -41.73
CA GLU A 102 22.57 64.78 -41.10
C GLU A 102 22.36 64.74 -39.58
N GLU A 103 22.48 65.89 -38.90
CA GLU A 103 22.21 65.99 -37.46
C GLU A 103 20.76 65.62 -37.13
N ASN A 104 19.81 66.08 -37.93
CA ASN A 104 18.40 65.72 -37.81
C ASN A 104 18.19 64.22 -38.00
N PHE A 105 18.82 63.60 -38.99
CA PHE A 105 18.77 62.15 -39.20
C PHE A 105 19.35 61.39 -38.01
N LYS A 106 20.49 61.81 -37.47
CA LYS A 106 21.10 61.22 -36.27
C LYS A 106 20.19 61.33 -35.04
N LEU A 107 19.53 62.47 -34.84
CA LEU A 107 18.56 62.67 -33.76
C LEU A 107 17.31 61.81 -33.95
N ASN A 108 16.77 61.78 -35.16
CA ASN A 108 15.60 60.97 -35.50
C ASN A 108 15.89 59.49 -35.35
N PHE A 109 17.07 59.01 -35.75
CA PHE A 109 17.48 57.62 -35.57
C PHE A 109 17.58 57.24 -34.09
N ARG A 110 18.13 58.13 -33.24
CA ARG A 110 18.15 57.91 -31.79
C ARG A 110 16.74 57.87 -31.19
N ARG A 111 15.85 58.75 -31.63
CA ARG A 111 14.43 58.76 -31.19
C ARG A 111 13.70 57.49 -31.65
N TYR A 112 13.90 57.08 -32.89
CA TYR A 112 13.28 55.88 -33.46
C TYR A 112 13.76 54.60 -32.78
N ASN A 113 15.06 54.45 -32.55
CA ASN A 113 15.59 53.32 -31.79
C ASN A 113 15.08 53.27 -30.35
N ARG A 114 14.95 54.43 -29.69
CA ARG A 114 14.31 54.52 -28.37
C ARG A 114 12.85 54.08 -28.45
N PHE A 115 12.10 54.57 -29.44
CA PHE A 115 10.70 54.21 -29.65
C PHE A 115 10.52 52.70 -29.91
N ILE A 116 11.37 52.08 -30.75
CA ILE A 116 11.34 50.62 -30.98
C ILE A 116 11.58 49.87 -29.68
N ARG A 117 12.61 50.24 -28.92
CA ARG A 117 12.91 49.59 -27.64
C ARG A 117 11.75 49.70 -26.66
N GLU A 118 11.20 50.90 -26.47
CA GLU A 118 10.07 51.12 -25.58
C GLU A 118 8.81 50.37 -26.05
N ASN A 119 8.59 50.26 -27.37
CA ASN A 119 7.48 49.49 -27.92
C ASN A 119 7.67 47.99 -27.67
N ASN A 120 8.87 47.46 -27.91
CA ASN A 120 9.21 46.07 -27.59
C ASN A 120 9.06 45.79 -26.10
N GLU A 121 9.56 46.65 -25.20
CA GLU A 121 9.35 46.49 -23.75
C GLU A 121 7.86 46.54 -23.36
N LYS A 122 7.04 47.35 -24.04
CA LYS A 122 5.59 47.36 -23.84
C LYS A 122 4.94 46.07 -24.33
N ARG A 123 5.38 45.53 -25.48
CA ARG A 123 4.92 44.24 -26.01
C ARG A 123 5.30 43.10 -25.07
N ASP A 124 6.55 43.01 -24.64
CA ASP A 124 7.03 41.98 -23.72
C ASP A 124 6.27 42.02 -22.39
N ARG A 125 5.99 43.22 -21.85
CA ARG A 125 5.17 43.37 -20.64
C ARG A 125 3.72 42.96 -20.87
N ALA A 126 3.14 43.28 -22.01
CA ALA A 126 1.78 42.87 -22.35
C ALA A 126 1.70 41.35 -22.53
N GLU A 127 2.65 40.75 -23.23
CA GLU A 127 2.74 39.30 -23.44
C GLU A 127 2.88 38.55 -22.12
N LYS A 128 3.75 39.02 -21.20
CA LYS A 128 3.85 38.45 -19.85
C LYS A 128 2.55 38.55 -19.07
N LYS A 129 1.91 39.72 -19.06
CA LYS A 129 0.61 39.90 -18.39
C LYS A 129 -0.48 38.99 -18.96
N ILE A 130 -0.51 38.82 -20.28
CA ILE A 130 -1.45 37.91 -20.94
C ILE A 130 -1.17 36.47 -20.51
N ALA A 131 0.09 36.03 -20.48
CA ALA A 131 0.45 34.70 -20.03
C ALA A 131 0.06 34.46 -18.56
N ASP A 132 0.36 35.41 -17.67
CA ASP A 132 0.01 35.33 -16.25
C ASP A 132 -1.51 35.26 -16.05
N GLU A 133 -2.28 36.08 -16.78
CA GLU A 133 -3.75 36.09 -16.68
C GLU A 133 -4.37 34.81 -17.24
N ILE A 134 -3.81 34.24 -18.32
CA ILE A 134 -4.26 32.93 -18.84
C ILE A 134 -4.01 31.84 -17.81
N GLU A 135 -2.84 31.81 -17.15
CA GLU A 135 -2.55 30.82 -16.11
C GLU A 135 -3.50 30.97 -14.92
N LEU A 136 -3.77 32.21 -14.49
CA LEU A 136 -4.71 32.51 -13.41
C LEU A 136 -6.14 32.10 -13.78
N GLN A 137 -6.56 32.37 -15.02
CA GLN A 137 -7.86 31.97 -15.53
C GLN A 137 -7.99 30.44 -15.52
N ASN A 138 -6.97 29.71 -15.97
CA ASN A 138 -6.97 28.25 -15.97
C ASN A 138 -7.06 27.66 -14.55
N LYS A 139 -6.34 28.24 -13.58
CA LYS A 139 -6.45 27.81 -12.17
C LYS A 139 -7.87 28.02 -11.65
N ARG A 140 -8.43 29.22 -11.87
CA ARG A 140 -9.79 29.54 -11.44
C ARG A 140 -10.86 28.68 -12.12
N THR A 141 -10.71 28.35 -13.41
CA THR A 141 -11.67 27.48 -14.09
C THR A 141 -11.63 26.05 -13.55
N LEU A 142 -10.45 25.54 -13.23
CA LEU A 142 -10.30 24.25 -12.53
C LEU A 142 -10.97 24.30 -11.15
N ASP A 143 -10.68 25.31 -10.33
CA ASP A 143 -11.30 25.46 -9.01
C ASP A 143 -12.84 25.55 -9.09
N ILE A 144 -13.36 26.29 -10.07
CA ILE A 144 -14.80 26.37 -10.33
C ILE A 144 -15.37 25.00 -10.72
N SER A 145 -14.66 24.21 -11.52
CA SER A 145 -15.10 22.88 -11.91
C SER A 145 -15.18 21.93 -10.71
N LEU A 146 -14.15 21.91 -9.87
CA LEU A 146 -14.11 21.10 -8.65
C LEU A 146 -15.20 21.51 -7.67
N MET A 147 -15.38 22.80 -7.44
CA MET A 147 -16.42 23.30 -6.53
C MET A 147 -17.82 22.97 -7.05
N LYS A 148 -18.04 22.99 -8.37
CA LYS A 148 -19.32 22.57 -8.97
C LYS A 148 -19.58 21.08 -8.75
N GLU A 149 -18.58 20.23 -8.92
CA GLU A 149 -18.72 18.79 -8.64
C GLU A 149 -19.05 18.53 -7.17
N HIS A 150 -18.32 19.17 -6.24
CA HIS A 150 -18.62 19.09 -4.82
C HIS A 150 -20.02 19.58 -4.47
N TYR A 151 -20.46 20.70 -5.07
CA TYR A 151 -21.80 21.22 -4.89
C TYR A 151 -22.86 20.22 -5.37
N LEU A 152 -22.68 19.62 -6.55
CA LEU A 152 -23.59 18.62 -7.09
C LEU A 152 -23.65 17.38 -6.19
N TYR A 153 -22.50 16.91 -5.70
CA TYR A 153 -22.45 15.79 -4.77
C TYR A 153 -23.24 16.08 -3.49
N ILE A 154 -22.98 17.21 -2.84
CA ILE A 154 -23.67 17.60 -1.59
C ILE A 154 -25.17 17.81 -1.86
N SER A 155 -25.54 18.42 -2.99
CA SER A 155 -26.93 18.60 -3.39
C SER A 155 -27.65 17.27 -3.58
N ASN A 156 -27.00 16.28 -4.20
CA ASN A 156 -27.54 14.93 -4.33
C ASN A 156 -27.74 14.25 -2.98
N VAL A 157 -26.74 14.32 -2.10
CA VAL A 157 -26.85 13.76 -0.73
C VAL A 157 -27.99 14.43 0.03
N LYS A 158 -28.13 15.76 -0.06
CA LYS A 158 -29.23 16.50 0.53
C LYS A 158 -30.58 15.99 0.01
N ASN A 159 -30.75 15.87 -1.30
CA ASN A 159 -32.00 15.39 -1.91
C ASN A 159 -32.33 13.96 -1.48
N MET A 160 -31.32 13.08 -1.37
CA MET A 160 -31.50 11.72 -0.87
C MET A 160 -31.93 11.71 0.60
N MET A 161 -31.31 12.53 1.44
CA MET A 161 -31.67 12.66 2.85
C MET A 161 -33.08 13.23 3.02
N GLU A 162 -33.45 14.25 2.25
CA GLU A 162 -34.80 14.81 2.26
C GLU A 162 -35.86 13.79 1.82
N LYS A 163 -35.55 12.96 0.82
CA LYS A 163 -36.44 11.86 0.41
C LYS A 163 -36.63 10.85 1.55
N ARG A 164 -35.53 10.40 2.16
CA ARG A 164 -35.58 9.49 3.32
C ARG A 164 -36.33 10.11 4.50
N LEU A 165 -36.13 11.39 4.78
CA LEU A 165 -36.84 12.08 5.86
C LEU A 165 -38.36 12.12 5.58
N LYS A 166 -38.77 12.36 4.33
CA LYS A 166 -40.19 12.28 3.94
C LYS A 166 -40.74 10.87 4.08
N GLU A 167 -39.99 9.84 3.69
CA GLU A 167 -40.35 8.43 3.90
C GLU A 167 -40.50 8.14 5.40
N HIS A 168 -39.55 8.56 6.23
CA HIS A 168 -39.59 8.30 7.68
C HIS A 168 -40.58 9.17 8.46
N LYS A 169 -41.11 10.24 7.86
CA LYS A 169 -42.10 11.12 8.49
C LYS A 169 -43.33 10.36 8.99
N MET A 170 -43.74 9.31 8.28
CA MET A 170 -44.85 8.45 8.71
C MET A 170 -44.62 7.80 10.08
N TYR A 171 -43.37 7.48 10.44
CA TYR A 171 -43.02 6.95 11.76
C TYR A 171 -43.08 8.04 12.83
N GLU A 172 -42.62 9.26 12.52
CA GLU A 172 -42.73 10.39 13.44
C GLU A 172 -44.19 10.71 13.73
N ASP A 173 -45.03 10.82 12.71
CA ASP A 173 -46.46 11.09 12.84
C ASP A 173 -47.14 9.98 13.68
N TYR A 174 -46.80 8.72 13.42
CA TYR A 174 -47.28 7.59 14.21
C TYR A 174 -46.86 7.69 15.69
N LEU A 175 -45.58 7.94 15.97
CA LEU A 175 -45.08 8.07 17.34
C LEU A 175 -45.71 9.26 18.07
N GLN A 176 -45.98 10.37 17.38
CA GLN A 176 -46.73 11.49 17.96
C GLN A 176 -48.17 11.09 18.32
N VAL A 177 -48.85 10.27 17.51
CA VAL A 177 -50.18 9.72 17.85
C VAL A 177 -50.11 8.77 19.04
N VAL A 178 -49.08 7.93 19.11
CA VAL A 178 -48.86 7.03 20.25
C VAL A 178 -48.66 7.84 21.53
N VAL A 179 -47.79 8.85 21.53
CA VAL A 179 -47.57 9.72 22.70
C VAL A 179 -48.86 10.40 23.14
N LYS A 180 -49.69 10.86 22.20
CA LYS A 180 -51.00 11.46 22.52
C LYS A 180 -52.00 10.48 23.13
N SER A 181 -51.97 9.22 22.72
CA SER A 181 -52.89 8.18 23.24
C SER A 181 -52.40 7.56 24.55
N SER A 182 -51.08 7.56 24.79
CA SER A 182 -50.48 7.05 26.02
C SER A 182 -50.27 8.16 27.06
N GLN A 183 -50.97 8.10 28.19
CA GLN A 183 -50.77 9.05 29.30
C GLN A 183 -49.38 8.90 29.98
N SER A 184 -48.65 7.84 29.67
CA SER A 184 -47.37 7.49 30.31
C SER A 184 -46.17 8.31 29.83
N TYR A 185 -46.27 8.99 28.68
CA TYR A 185 -45.16 9.74 28.09
C TYR A 185 -45.58 11.19 27.86
N LYS A 186 -44.76 12.15 28.30
CA LYS A 186 -45.06 13.57 28.11
C LYS A 186 -44.67 14.05 26.71
N ASN A 187 -43.53 13.56 26.21
CA ASN A 187 -42.93 13.96 24.95
C ASN A 187 -42.41 12.76 24.15
N LEU A 188 -42.32 12.90 22.83
CA LEU A 188 -41.71 11.91 21.92
C LEU A 188 -40.28 11.54 22.34
N ASN A 189 -39.48 12.54 22.73
CA ASN A 189 -38.11 12.31 23.17
C ASN A 189 -38.03 11.45 24.44
N GLU A 190 -38.99 11.58 25.37
CA GLU A 190 -39.02 10.75 26.58
C GLU A 190 -39.30 9.28 26.26
N LEU A 191 -40.19 9.02 25.29
CA LEU A 191 -40.44 7.69 24.77
C LEU A 191 -39.17 7.10 24.13
N LEU A 192 -38.46 7.89 23.32
CA LEU A 192 -37.21 7.47 22.69
C LEU A 192 -36.10 7.19 23.72
N TYR A 193 -35.89 8.08 24.69
CA TYR A 193 -34.89 7.86 25.75
C TYR A 193 -35.19 6.61 26.56
N ARG A 194 -36.47 6.35 26.88
CA ARG A 194 -36.85 5.11 27.57
C ARG A 194 -36.59 3.89 26.69
N TYR A 195 -36.87 3.98 25.40
CA TYR A 195 -36.61 2.91 24.45
C TYR A 195 -35.11 2.62 24.32
N GLU A 196 -34.28 3.66 24.19
CA GLU A 196 -32.81 3.54 24.18
C GLU A 196 -32.31 2.91 25.47
N SER A 197 -32.75 3.40 26.63
CA SER A 197 -32.42 2.80 27.93
C SER A 197 -32.86 1.33 28.02
N LEU A 198 -34.00 0.98 27.42
CA LEU A 198 -34.49 -0.39 27.40
C LEU A 198 -33.66 -1.28 26.47
N ILE A 199 -33.19 -0.76 25.33
CA ILE A 199 -32.25 -1.47 24.45
C ILE A 199 -30.93 -1.70 25.17
N GLU A 200 -30.34 -0.66 25.76
CA GLU A 200 -29.07 -0.77 26.48
C GLU A 200 -29.17 -1.78 27.62
N THR A 201 -30.24 -1.73 28.41
CA THR A 201 -30.46 -2.70 29.50
C THR A 201 -30.71 -4.12 28.97
N LYS A 202 -31.42 -4.26 27.85
CA LYS A 202 -31.59 -5.56 27.17
C LYS A 202 -30.24 -6.10 26.72
N ASP A 203 -29.38 -5.29 26.12
CA ASP A 203 -28.09 -5.74 25.59
C ASP A 203 -27.15 -6.15 26.74
N VAL A 204 -27.11 -5.36 27.82
CA VAL A 204 -26.37 -5.72 29.04
C VAL A 204 -26.92 -7.01 29.66
N LEU A 205 -28.24 -7.19 29.71
CA LEU A 205 -28.85 -8.42 30.23
C LEU A 205 -28.55 -9.63 29.34
N SER A 206 -28.59 -9.45 28.02
CA SER A 206 -28.25 -10.48 27.04
C SER A 206 -26.81 -10.94 27.20
N GLU A 207 -25.87 -10.00 27.37
CA GLU A 207 -24.47 -10.31 27.61
C GLU A 207 -24.28 -11.05 28.93
N LYS A 208 -24.93 -10.59 30.00
CA LYS A 208 -24.91 -11.29 31.29
C LYS A 208 -25.49 -12.70 31.19
N GLN A 209 -26.59 -12.88 30.46
CA GLN A 209 -27.20 -14.18 30.21
C GLN A 209 -26.24 -15.10 29.45
N HIS A 210 -25.59 -14.58 28.40
CA HIS A 210 -24.61 -15.30 27.61
C HIS A 210 -23.43 -15.78 28.48
N LEU A 211 -22.85 -14.90 29.29
CA LEU A 211 -21.79 -15.25 30.24
C LEU A 211 -22.24 -16.30 31.26
N SER A 212 -23.48 -16.19 31.77
CA SER A 212 -24.05 -17.17 32.70
C SER A 212 -24.23 -18.54 32.06
N LEU A 213 -24.60 -18.60 30.77
CA LEU A 213 -24.73 -19.85 30.03
C LEU A 213 -23.36 -20.50 29.83
N ILE A 214 -22.35 -19.73 29.45
CA ILE A 214 -20.96 -20.22 29.35
C ILE A 214 -20.49 -20.80 30.70
N ALA A 215 -20.73 -20.08 31.80
CA ALA A 215 -20.36 -20.56 33.12
C ALA A 215 -21.08 -21.87 33.51
N LEU A 216 -22.37 -22.01 33.14
CA LEU A 216 -23.14 -23.23 33.37
C LEU A 216 -22.62 -24.39 32.51
N GLU A 217 -22.33 -24.15 31.24
CA GLU A 217 -21.75 -25.15 30.34
C GLU A 217 -20.40 -25.65 30.86
N LEU A 218 -19.54 -24.74 31.31
CA LEU A 218 -18.25 -25.07 31.92
C LEU A 218 -18.43 -25.88 33.21
N ALA A 219 -19.34 -25.47 34.09
CA ALA A 219 -19.65 -26.21 35.32
C ALA A 219 -20.20 -27.62 35.01
N ARG A 220 -21.06 -27.74 34.00
CA ARG A 220 -21.59 -29.02 33.53
C ARG A 220 -20.50 -29.91 32.96
N ALA A 221 -19.60 -29.38 32.14
CA ALA A 221 -18.47 -30.12 31.59
C ALA A 221 -17.53 -30.61 32.71
N ASN A 222 -17.24 -29.77 33.70
CA ASN A 222 -16.46 -30.16 34.87
C ASN A 222 -17.14 -31.25 35.68
N MET A 223 -18.46 -31.15 35.90
CA MET A 223 -19.23 -32.19 36.59
C MET A 223 -19.21 -33.52 35.83
N MET A 224 -19.38 -33.50 34.51
CA MET A 224 -19.29 -34.70 33.67
C MET A 224 -17.91 -35.36 33.78
N LYS A 225 -16.84 -34.56 33.71
CA LYS A 225 -15.47 -35.06 33.89
C LYS A 225 -15.27 -35.68 35.28
N LEU A 226 -15.74 -35.02 36.33
CA LEU A 226 -15.67 -35.58 37.69
C LEU A 226 -16.47 -36.89 37.83
N ILE A 227 -17.64 -36.98 37.20
CA ILE A 227 -18.43 -38.21 37.21
C ILE A 227 -17.67 -39.33 36.50
N GLU A 228 -17.07 -39.05 35.33
CA GLU A 228 -16.25 -40.01 34.60
C GLU A 228 -15.06 -40.49 35.44
N ASP A 229 -14.27 -39.56 35.99
CA ASP A 229 -13.12 -39.87 36.85
C ASP A 229 -13.54 -40.73 38.05
N LYS A 230 -14.65 -40.38 38.72
CA LYS A 230 -15.14 -41.15 39.87
C LYS A 230 -15.74 -42.50 39.47
N SER A 231 -16.39 -42.59 38.31
CA SER A 231 -16.90 -43.84 37.77
C SER A 231 -15.76 -44.83 37.50
N LEU A 232 -14.64 -44.35 36.94
CA LEU A 232 -13.45 -45.17 36.68
C LEU A 232 -12.85 -45.69 37.99
N VAL A 233 -12.77 -44.83 39.03
CA VAL A 233 -12.33 -45.24 40.37
C VAL A 233 -13.28 -46.28 40.98
N LEU A 234 -14.59 -46.09 40.86
CA LEU A 234 -15.59 -47.04 41.38
C LEU A 234 -15.46 -48.41 40.71
N VAL A 235 -15.32 -48.45 39.39
CA VAL A 235 -15.07 -49.70 38.64
C VAL A 235 -13.77 -50.36 39.12
N GLY A 236 -12.71 -49.58 39.33
CA GLY A 236 -11.45 -50.07 39.90
C GLY A 236 -11.63 -50.70 41.29
N LEU A 237 -12.36 -50.05 42.19
CA LEU A 237 -12.66 -50.56 43.53
C LEU A 237 -13.59 -51.79 43.48
N GLN A 238 -14.56 -51.82 42.57
CA GLN A 238 -15.45 -52.95 42.39
C GLN A 238 -14.68 -54.19 41.92
N ASN A 239 -13.71 -54.03 41.02
CA ASN A 239 -12.82 -55.12 40.60
C ASN A 239 -11.96 -55.63 41.77
N GLN A 240 -11.44 -54.72 42.60
CA GLN A 240 -10.69 -55.10 43.80
C GLN A 240 -11.56 -55.84 44.82
N LEU A 241 -12.79 -55.39 45.04
CA LEU A 241 -13.76 -56.02 45.92
C LEU A 241 -14.11 -57.42 45.42
N ALA A 242 -14.40 -57.58 44.13
CA ALA A 242 -14.67 -58.87 43.52
C ALA A 242 -13.49 -59.85 43.69
N SER A 243 -12.26 -59.39 43.45
CA SER A 243 -11.05 -60.20 43.67
C SER A 243 -10.83 -60.57 45.14
N LEU A 244 -11.19 -59.68 46.08
CA LEU A 244 -11.07 -59.97 47.50
C LEU A 244 -12.15 -60.97 47.96
N GLN A 245 -13.38 -60.82 47.45
CA GLN A 245 -14.48 -61.73 47.72
C GLN A 245 -14.21 -63.13 47.17
N GLU A 246 -13.70 -63.24 45.95
CA GLU A 246 -13.27 -64.53 45.38
C GLU A 246 -12.21 -65.20 46.26
N ARG A 247 -11.20 -64.44 46.71
CA ARG A 247 -10.17 -64.96 47.63
C ARG A 247 -10.75 -65.40 48.98
N TYR A 248 -11.71 -64.65 49.50
CA TYR A 248 -12.42 -64.99 50.73
C TYR A 248 -13.23 -66.28 50.56
N ASP A 249 -14.02 -66.40 49.48
CA ASP A 249 -14.84 -67.58 49.20
C ASP A 249 -13.97 -68.83 49.03
N LEU A 250 -12.82 -68.71 48.36
CA LEU A 250 -11.84 -69.79 48.24
C LEU A 250 -11.23 -70.19 49.59
N ALA A 251 -10.89 -69.23 50.44
CA ALA A 251 -10.36 -69.50 51.77
C ALA A 251 -11.43 -70.13 52.69
N TYR A 252 -12.67 -69.62 52.62
CA TYR A 252 -13.80 -70.13 53.38
C TYR A 252 -14.16 -71.57 52.96
N ALA A 253 -14.21 -71.86 51.66
CA ALA A 253 -14.42 -73.21 51.15
C ALA A 253 -13.33 -74.18 51.63
N LYS A 254 -12.07 -73.75 51.65
CA LYS A 254 -10.96 -74.54 52.22
C LYS A 254 -11.11 -74.75 53.73
N SER A 255 -11.49 -73.71 54.49
CA SER A 255 -11.74 -73.83 55.93
C SER A 255 -12.83 -74.86 56.22
N LEU A 256 -13.94 -74.78 55.50
CA LEU A 256 -15.06 -75.72 55.64
C LEU A 256 -14.65 -77.17 55.31
N GLN A 257 -13.81 -77.37 54.30
CA GLN A 257 -13.25 -78.69 54.00
C GLN A 257 -12.40 -79.21 55.16
N TRP A 258 -11.54 -78.38 55.75
CA TRP A 258 -10.73 -78.75 56.90
C TRP A 258 -11.56 -79.02 58.14
N GLU A 259 -12.57 -78.19 58.44
CA GLU A 259 -13.51 -78.41 59.54
C GLU A 259 -14.25 -79.74 59.38
N SER A 260 -14.74 -80.06 58.18
CA SER A 260 -15.38 -81.36 57.91
C SER A 260 -14.41 -82.53 58.13
N ASN A 261 -13.17 -82.40 57.68
CA ASN A 261 -12.15 -83.44 57.90
C ASN A 261 -11.80 -83.60 59.38
N VAL A 262 -11.66 -82.49 60.12
CA VAL A 262 -11.41 -82.52 61.57
C VAL A 262 -12.59 -83.13 62.32
N SER A 263 -13.83 -82.78 61.97
CA SER A 263 -15.04 -83.39 62.55
C SER A 263 -15.06 -84.89 62.32
N LYS A 264 -14.76 -85.37 61.10
CA LYS A 264 -14.67 -86.82 60.81
C LYS A 264 -13.60 -87.51 61.67
N ILE A 265 -12.43 -86.89 61.81
CA ILE A 265 -11.36 -87.44 62.66
C ILE A 265 -11.82 -87.48 64.13
N GLN A 266 -12.49 -86.43 64.61
CA GLN A 266 -13.02 -86.35 65.96
C GLN A 266 -14.11 -87.41 66.19
N ASP A 267 -15.02 -87.62 65.25
CA ASP A 267 -16.05 -88.66 65.32
C ASP A 267 -15.42 -90.06 65.39
N ILE A 268 -14.40 -90.33 64.59
CA ILE A 268 -13.65 -91.60 64.64
C ILE A 268 -12.95 -91.76 66.00
N CYS A 269 -12.27 -90.72 66.49
CA CYS A 269 -11.56 -90.76 67.77
C CYS A 269 -12.52 -90.95 68.94
N THR A 270 -13.67 -90.30 68.94
CA THR A 270 -14.71 -90.44 69.97
C THR A 270 -15.38 -91.81 69.91
N HIS A 271 -15.66 -92.34 68.72
CA HIS A 271 -16.14 -93.72 68.54
C HIS A 271 -15.14 -94.74 69.09
N GLU A 272 -13.87 -94.63 68.74
CA GLU A 272 -12.84 -95.55 69.27
C GLU A 272 -12.63 -95.39 70.78
N SER A 273 -12.66 -94.16 71.29
CA SER A 273 -12.53 -93.89 72.73
C SER A 273 -13.72 -94.43 73.53
N THR A 274 -14.94 -94.28 73.02
CA THR A 274 -16.15 -94.83 73.64
C THR A 274 -16.16 -96.36 73.58
N ARG A 275 -15.75 -96.97 72.46
CA ARG A 275 -15.57 -98.42 72.35
C ARG A 275 -14.55 -98.93 73.38
N ALA A 276 -13.39 -98.29 73.49
CA ALA A 276 -12.38 -98.63 74.48
C ALA A 276 -12.90 -98.46 75.92
N TYR A 277 -13.68 -97.40 76.18
CA TYR A 277 -14.32 -97.16 77.48
C TYR A 277 -15.37 -98.23 77.82
N LEU A 278 -16.23 -98.61 76.89
CA LEU A 278 -17.24 -99.66 77.09
C LEU A 278 -16.62 -101.02 77.39
N VAL A 279 -15.55 -101.39 76.66
CA VAL A 279 -14.80 -102.63 76.94
C VAL A 279 -14.21 -102.59 78.34
N LYS A 280 -13.55 -101.47 78.71
CA LYS A 280 -12.98 -101.28 80.05
C LYS A 280 -14.05 -101.37 81.15
N ASN A 281 -15.20 -100.72 80.97
CA ASN A 281 -16.30 -100.80 81.93
C ASN A 281 -16.89 -102.21 82.03
N SER A 282 -17.02 -102.93 80.91
CA SER A 282 -17.51 -104.32 80.94
C SER A 282 -16.57 -105.24 81.71
N ILE A 283 -15.25 -105.06 81.58
CA ILE A 283 -14.26 -105.77 82.40
C ILE A 283 -14.47 -105.46 83.88
N ASP A 284 -14.69 -104.20 84.22
CA ASP A 284 -14.92 -103.78 85.60
C ASP A 284 -16.23 -104.32 86.18
N ASP A 285 -17.32 -104.23 85.42
CA ASP A 285 -18.64 -104.74 85.80
C ASP A 285 -18.61 -106.26 86.01
N THR A 286 -17.97 -107.00 85.11
CA THR A 286 -17.82 -108.45 85.23
C THR A 286 -16.92 -108.84 86.40
N TYR A 287 -15.84 -108.10 86.64
CA TYR A 287 -14.97 -108.29 87.81
C TYR A 287 -15.76 -108.08 89.11
N VAL A 288 -16.51 -106.98 89.22
CA VAL A 288 -17.33 -106.68 90.41
C VAL A 288 -18.42 -107.73 90.60
N ALA A 289 -19.09 -108.18 89.53
CA ALA A 289 -20.08 -109.23 89.60
C ALA A 289 -19.48 -110.57 90.08
N MET A 290 -18.30 -110.95 89.60
CA MET A 290 -17.59 -112.15 90.05
C MET A 290 -17.11 -112.04 91.50
N CYS A 291 -16.62 -110.87 91.92
CA CYS A 291 -16.24 -110.61 93.31
C CYS A 291 -17.45 -110.74 94.24
N ARG A 292 -18.61 -110.17 93.86
CA ARG A 292 -19.87 -110.33 94.60
C ARG A 292 -20.29 -111.81 94.70
N ARG A 293 -20.17 -112.59 93.62
CA ARG A 293 -20.53 -114.03 93.63
C ARG A 293 -19.60 -114.90 94.47
N LYS A 294 -18.31 -114.54 94.57
CA LYS A 294 -17.34 -115.23 95.44
C LYS A 294 -17.30 -114.68 96.88
N CYS A 295 -18.11 -113.66 97.21
CA CYS A 295 -18.11 -112.96 98.50
C CYS A 295 -16.73 -112.38 98.89
N ILE A 296 -15.99 -111.83 97.90
CA ILE A 296 -14.69 -111.17 98.10
C ILE A 296 -14.88 -109.67 97.85
N GLU A 297 -14.33 -108.82 98.71
CA GLU A 297 -14.35 -107.37 98.47
C GLU A 297 -13.45 -107.00 97.28
N PRO A 298 -13.88 -106.08 96.39
CA PRO A 298 -13.06 -105.65 95.26
C PRO A 298 -11.76 -105.00 95.74
N SER A 299 -10.61 -105.66 95.55
CA SER A 299 -9.31 -105.20 96.05
C SER A 299 -8.42 -104.55 94.99
N LEU A 300 -8.73 -104.70 93.69
CA LEU A 300 -7.89 -104.20 92.60
C LEU A 300 -8.22 -102.74 92.22
N PRO A 301 -7.21 -101.90 91.87
CA PRO A 301 -7.41 -100.50 91.45
C PRO A 301 -8.25 -100.35 90.16
N ALA A 302 -8.95 -99.22 90.04
CA ALA A 302 -9.83 -98.94 88.90
C ALA A 302 -9.12 -98.99 87.53
N ALA A 303 -7.85 -98.60 87.44
CA ALA A 303 -7.10 -98.54 86.18
C ALA A 303 -6.38 -99.85 85.77
N ASP A 304 -6.32 -100.85 86.64
CA ASP A 304 -5.62 -102.13 86.37
C ASP A 304 -6.58 -103.16 85.74
N PHE A 305 -6.81 -103.02 84.42
CA PHE A 305 -7.71 -103.90 83.67
C PHE A 305 -7.11 -105.28 83.39
N GLU A 306 -5.79 -105.37 83.28
CA GLU A 306 -5.09 -106.63 83.01
C GLU A 306 -5.16 -107.57 84.23
N GLY A 307 -4.92 -107.02 85.43
CA GLY A 307 -5.11 -107.77 86.68
C GLY A 307 -6.54 -108.26 86.88
N LYS A 308 -7.55 -107.43 86.55
CA LYS A 308 -8.97 -107.80 86.61
C LYS A 308 -9.33 -108.92 85.64
N LEU A 309 -8.83 -108.88 84.40
CA LEU A 309 -9.04 -109.94 83.41
C LEU A 309 -8.41 -111.27 83.84
N VAL A 310 -7.18 -111.24 84.38
CA VAL A 310 -6.52 -112.45 84.90
C VAL A 310 -7.33 -113.06 86.05
N PHE A 311 -7.87 -112.23 86.95
CA PHE A 311 -8.75 -112.69 88.01
C PHE A 311 -10.03 -113.33 87.46
N ILE A 312 -10.72 -112.66 86.52
CA ILE A 312 -11.93 -113.20 85.87
C ILE A 312 -11.62 -114.56 85.23
N ASN A 313 -10.54 -114.67 84.46
CA ASN A 313 -10.16 -115.92 83.78
C ASN A 313 -9.87 -117.06 84.77
N LYS A 314 -9.13 -116.77 85.85
CA LYS A 314 -8.89 -117.74 86.93
C LYS A 314 -10.21 -118.18 87.59
N THR A 315 -11.12 -117.25 87.87
CA THR A 315 -12.42 -117.59 88.46
C THR A 315 -13.32 -118.41 87.54
N LEU A 316 -13.29 -118.15 86.23
CA LEU A 316 -14.00 -118.96 85.24
C LEU A 316 -13.41 -120.37 85.17
N GLY A 317 -12.08 -120.51 85.10
CA GLY A 317 -11.41 -121.81 85.15
C GLY A 317 -11.73 -122.59 86.44
N ASP A 318 -11.80 -121.92 87.59
CA ASP A 318 -12.25 -122.54 88.84
C ASP A 318 -13.70 -123.05 88.73
N LEU A 319 -14.62 -122.25 88.17
CA LEU A 319 -16.03 -122.62 87.98
C LEU A 319 -16.19 -123.78 86.99
N GLU A 320 -15.42 -123.78 85.89
CA GLU A 320 -15.39 -124.88 84.93
C GLU A 320 -14.90 -126.17 85.58
N ASN A 321 -13.86 -126.09 86.42
CA ASN A 321 -13.38 -127.22 87.20
C ASN A 321 -14.42 -127.72 88.21
N VAL A 322 -15.19 -126.83 88.85
CA VAL A 322 -16.30 -127.19 89.73
C VAL A 322 -17.44 -127.85 88.96
N ILE A 323 -17.80 -127.34 87.78
CA ILE A 323 -18.82 -127.94 86.90
C ILE A 323 -18.35 -129.30 86.38
N ALA A 324 -17.09 -129.44 85.99
CA ALA A 324 -16.49 -130.71 85.57
C ALA A 324 -16.51 -131.74 86.71
N LYS A 325 -16.16 -131.33 87.95
CA LYS A 325 -16.30 -132.15 89.16
C LYS A 325 -17.76 -132.52 89.45
N MET A 326 -18.70 -131.60 89.25
CA MET A 326 -20.14 -131.87 89.44
C MET A 326 -20.71 -132.82 88.36
N LYS A 327 -20.26 -132.71 87.11
CA LYS A 327 -20.59 -133.65 86.03
C LYS A 327 -19.99 -135.04 86.26
N ASN A 328 -18.78 -135.12 86.81
CA ASN A 328 -18.14 -136.39 87.17
C ASN A 328 -18.79 -137.01 88.42
N SER A 329 -19.20 -136.21 89.40
CA SER A 329 -19.97 -136.68 90.58
C SER A 329 -21.40 -137.15 90.22
N LYS A 330 -22.01 -136.60 89.15
CA LYS A 330 -23.26 -137.15 88.57
C LYS A 330 -23.05 -138.45 87.78
N ARG A 331 -21.83 -138.74 87.30
CA ARG A 331 -21.49 -140.00 86.62
C ARG A 331 -21.22 -141.16 87.59
N GLU A 332 -20.76 -140.88 88.82
CA GLU A 332 -20.54 -141.91 89.85
C GLU A 332 -21.80 -142.33 90.63
N LYS A 333 -22.95 -141.70 90.38
CA LYS A 333 -24.28 -142.09 90.93
C LYS A 333 -25.19 -142.76 89.90
N LYS A 334 -24.67 -143.73 89.15
CA LYS A 334 -25.46 -144.74 88.43
C LYS A 334 -24.99 -146.15 88.84
N PRO A 335 -25.81 -146.97 89.53
CA PRO A 335 -25.46 -148.35 89.89
C PRO A 335 -25.61 -149.31 88.69
N PRO A 336 -24.88 -150.45 88.65
CA PRO A 336 -25.12 -151.54 87.71
C PRO A 336 -26.28 -152.43 88.17
N GLY A 337 -27.20 -152.76 87.26
CA GLY A 337 -28.16 -153.87 87.42
C GLY A 337 -29.61 -153.48 87.74
N GLN A 338 -30.32 -152.93 86.74
CA GLN A 338 -31.59 -153.43 86.17
C GLN A 338 -31.97 -152.59 84.95
#